data_AF-A0A4S8WA81-F1
#
_entry.id   AF-A0A4S8WA81-F1
#
_cell.length_a   1.000
_cell.length_b   1.000
_cell.length_c   1.000
_cell.angle_alpha   90.00
_cell.angle_beta   90.00
_cell.angle_gamma   90.00
#
_symmetry.space_group_name_H-M   'P 1'
#
loop_
_entity.id
_entity.type
_entity.pdbx_description
1 polymer ?
#
loop_
_entity_poly.entity_id
_entity_poly.type
_entity_poly.pdbx_seq_one_letter_code
_entity_poly.pdbx_strand_id
1 'polypeptide(L)'
;MPEPNTETTVYTSRNFSINCGGVIHDPDKNLYLIVANRVGASGDISYSYKLPKGQKTETEDLLATAIRESRRETGVTTTSMALPPDLAEEDMDIDDDDEEIIPGEDMYTTEPIAITHSLWDEGSYTIVCLTFWFALQANSERFPCQTLQEFGASDIQLTRTRRERQQQQRGKQRSPIWVTEDEALELLSKEDDKEGIKQMAGLLRVKKNWEQLRDERDY
;
A
#
# COMPACT_ATOMS: atom_id res chain seq x y z
N MET A 1 14.90 -27.61 34.95
CA MET A 1 14.24 -26.46 34.30
C MET A 1 13.08 -27.03 33.51
N PRO A 2 11.81 -26.74 33.86
CA PRO A 2 10.70 -27.12 33.00
C PRO A 2 10.78 -26.28 31.71
N GLU A 3 10.57 -26.92 30.56
CA GLU A 3 10.49 -26.22 29.28
C GLU A 3 9.29 -25.26 29.26
N PRO A 4 9.38 -24.10 28.60
CA PRO A 4 8.24 -23.21 28.46
C PRO A 4 7.16 -23.92 27.65
N ASN A 5 6.00 -24.16 28.26
CA ASN A 5 4.80 -24.58 27.54
C ASN A 5 4.47 -23.53 26.46
N THR A 6 4.80 -23.82 25.20
CA THR A 6 4.28 -23.07 24.07
C THR A 6 2.83 -23.50 23.85
N GLU A 7 1.91 -22.88 24.58
CA GLU A 7 0.48 -23.02 24.30
C GLU A 7 0.21 -22.57 22.85
N THR A 8 -0.16 -23.53 22.01
CA THR A 8 -0.52 -23.24 20.62
C THR A 8 -1.88 -22.57 20.61
N THR A 9 -1.92 -21.28 20.25
CA THR A 9 -3.17 -20.53 20.12
C THR A 9 -3.83 -20.86 18.79
N VAL A 10 -5.08 -21.35 18.83
CA VAL A 10 -5.87 -21.68 17.63
C VAL A 10 -6.83 -20.54 17.32
N TYR A 11 -6.67 -19.94 16.14
CA TYR A 11 -7.60 -18.92 15.62
C TYR A 11 -8.67 -19.58 14.75
N THR A 12 -9.95 -19.34 15.07
CA THR A 12 -11.07 -19.85 14.27
C THR A 12 -11.40 -18.90 13.13
N SER A 13 -12.24 -19.31 12.18
CA SER A 13 -12.68 -18.44 11.07
C SER A 13 -13.30 -17.11 11.52
N ARG A 14 -13.85 -17.04 12.75
CA ARG A 14 -14.38 -15.80 13.35
C ARG A 14 -13.29 -14.83 13.81
N ASN A 15 -12.06 -15.31 13.95
CA ASN A 15 -10.89 -14.56 14.35
C ASN A 15 -10.02 -14.17 13.14
N PHE A 16 -10.49 -14.40 11.91
CA PHE A 16 -9.77 -14.02 10.70
C PHE A 16 -10.49 -12.89 9.97
N SER A 17 -9.72 -11.88 9.58
CA SER A 17 -10.17 -10.83 8.68
C SER A 17 -9.28 -10.82 7.43
N ILE A 18 -9.92 -10.78 6.26
CA ILE A 18 -9.24 -10.60 4.98
C ILE A 18 -9.44 -9.15 4.56
N ASN A 19 -8.32 -8.45 4.44
CA ASN A 19 -8.26 -7.10 3.92
C ASN A 19 -7.57 -7.10 2.56
N CYS A 20 -7.91 -6.10 1.75
CA CYS A 20 -7.22 -5.81 0.49
C CYS A 20 -6.81 -4.35 0.51
N GLY A 21 -5.57 -4.08 0.11
CA GLY A 21 -4.97 -2.74 0.10
C GLY A 21 -4.35 -2.40 -1.25
N GLY A 22 -4.34 -1.12 -1.57
CA GLY A 22 -3.72 -0.60 -2.79
C GLY A 22 -2.41 0.11 -2.47
N VAL A 23 -1.33 -0.33 -3.11
CA VAL A 23 -0.09 0.46 -3.20
C VAL A 23 -0.18 1.27 -4.48
N ILE A 24 -0.51 2.55 -4.34
CA ILE A 24 -0.85 3.42 -5.48
C ILE A 24 0.38 4.23 -5.86
N HIS A 25 0.84 4.04 -7.09
CA HIS A 25 2.03 4.70 -7.64
C HIS A 25 1.67 5.60 -8.84
N ASP A 26 2.33 6.74 -8.92
CA ASP A 26 2.39 7.57 -10.12
C ASP A 26 3.72 7.27 -10.85
N PRO A 27 3.68 6.56 -11.99
CA PRO A 27 4.89 6.20 -12.73
C PRO A 27 5.61 7.40 -13.34
N ASP A 28 4.89 8.49 -13.66
CA ASP A 28 5.48 9.65 -14.33
C ASP A 28 6.32 10.48 -13.35
N LYS A 29 5.90 10.54 -12.09
CA LYS A 29 6.56 11.35 -11.05
C LYS A 29 7.29 10.55 -9.98
N ASN A 30 7.17 9.23 -10.04
CA ASN A 30 7.68 8.30 -9.03
C ASN A 30 7.19 8.65 -7.61
N LEU A 31 5.88 8.84 -7.47
CA LEU A 31 5.23 9.19 -6.20
C LEU A 31 4.28 8.09 -5.76
N TYR A 32 4.09 7.98 -4.45
CA TYR A 32 3.16 7.06 -3.80
C TYR A 32 2.04 7.84 -3.11
N LEU A 33 0.82 7.31 -3.17
CA LEU A 33 -0.33 7.92 -2.48
C LEU A 33 -0.54 7.25 -1.12
N ILE A 34 -0.40 8.02 -0.04
CA ILE A 34 -0.70 7.57 1.33
C ILE A 34 -1.84 8.39 1.93
N VAL A 35 -2.45 7.89 3.01
CA VAL A 35 -3.54 8.57 3.72
C VAL A 35 -3.06 9.07 5.07
N ALA A 36 -3.08 10.39 5.27
CA ALA A 36 -2.90 11.02 6.56
C ALA A 36 -4.24 11.04 7.33
N ASN A 37 -4.27 10.40 8.50
CA ASN A 37 -5.41 10.43 9.40
C ASN A 37 -5.04 11.29 10.61
N ARG A 38 -5.82 12.35 10.83
CA ARG A 38 -5.65 13.17 12.02
C ARG A 38 -5.95 12.34 13.28
N VAL A 39 -5.01 12.36 14.21
CA VAL A 39 -5.10 11.75 15.54
C VAL A 39 -4.98 12.85 16.61
N GLY A 40 -5.47 12.55 17.81
CA GLY A 40 -5.47 13.49 18.94
C GLY A 40 -6.79 14.23 19.17
N ALA A 41 -6.94 14.76 20.40
CA ALA A 41 -8.06 15.64 20.78
C ALA A 41 -7.81 17.08 20.30
N SER A 42 -8.88 17.88 20.22
CA SER A 42 -8.84 19.24 19.66
C SER A 42 -7.76 20.13 20.29
N GLY A 43 -6.63 20.30 19.60
CA GLY A 43 -5.54 21.20 20.03
C GLY A 43 -4.17 20.75 19.55
N ASP A 44 -3.87 19.46 19.73
CA ASP A 44 -2.64 18.83 19.25
C ASP A 44 -2.93 18.16 17.90
N ILE A 45 -2.24 18.63 16.86
CA ILE A 45 -2.36 18.03 15.54
C ILE A 45 -1.26 17.00 15.39
N SER A 46 -1.64 15.73 15.46
CA SER A 46 -0.78 14.62 15.05
C SER A 46 -1.45 13.85 13.92
N TYR A 47 -0.63 13.14 13.15
CA TYR A 47 -1.09 12.32 12.04
C TYR A 47 -0.61 10.89 12.21
N SER A 48 -1.47 9.96 11.82
CA SER A 48 -1.11 8.58 11.56
C SER A 48 -1.25 8.34 10.07
N TYR A 49 -0.19 7.81 9.48
CA TYR A 49 -0.11 7.60 8.04
C TYR A 49 -0.25 6.12 7.73
N LYS A 50 -1.04 5.82 6.70
CA LYS A 50 -1.31 4.45 6.28
C LYS A 50 -1.49 4.36 4.78
N LEU A 51 -1.33 3.15 4.25
CA LEU A 51 -1.83 2.83 2.92
C LEU A 51 -3.35 2.60 2.94
N PRO A 52 -4.05 2.89 1.83
CA PRO A 52 -5.48 2.63 1.73
C PRO A 52 -5.75 1.13 1.69
N LYS A 53 -6.57 0.65 2.63
CA LYS A 53 -6.98 -0.75 2.72
C LYS A 53 -8.29 -0.89 3.46
N GLY A 54 -8.98 -2.00 3.22
CA GLY A 54 -10.19 -2.34 3.94
C GLY A 54 -10.59 -3.79 3.75
N GLN A 55 -11.67 -4.16 4.43
CA GLN A 55 -12.14 -5.53 4.51
C GLN A 55 -12.77 -5.99 3.18
N LYS A 56 -12.43 -7.21 2.79
CA LYS A 56 -13.07 -7.92 1.68
C LYS A 56 -14.54 -8.17 1.99
N THR A 57 -15.39 -7.94 0.99
CA THR A 57 -16.80 -8.35 1.01
C THR A 57 -17.01 -9.64 0.23
N GLU A 58 -18.06 -10.38 0.55
CA GLU A 58 -18.37 -11.69 -0.07
C GLU A 58 -18.57 -11.63 -1.60
N THR A 59 -18.97 -10.47 -2.13
CA THR A 59 -19.40 -10.31 -3.53
C THR A 59 -18.31 -9.79 -4.48
N GLU A 60 -17.15 -9.40 -3.96
CA GLU A 60 -16.07 -8.79 -4.74
C GLU A 60 -14.84 -9.68 -4.70
N ASP A 61 -14.05 -9.73 -5.77
CA ASP A 61 -12.71 -10.34 -5.72
C ASP A 61 -11.72 -9.45 -4.92
N LEU A 62 -10.50 -9.96 -4.72
CA LEU A 62 -9.49 -9.27 -3.89
C LEU A 62 -9.01 -7.95 -4.52
N LEU A 63 -8.77 -7.93 -5.83
CA LEU A 63 -8.29 -6.75 -6.54
C LEU A 63 -9.39 -5.66 -6.61
N ALA A 64 -10.61 -6.05 -6.93
CA ALA A 64 -11.79 -5.17 -6.92
C ALA A 64 -11.99 -4.55 -5.54
N THR A 65 -11.81 -5.32 -4.46
CA THR A 65 -11.83 -4.80 -3.08
C THR A 65 -10.75 -3.73 -2.88
N ALA A 66 -9.50 -3.99 -3.29
CA ALA A 66 -8.40 -3.03 -3.16
C ALA A 66 -8.66 -1.73 -3.92
N ILE A 67 -9.20 -1.80 -5.13
CA ILE A 67 -9.57 -0.62 -5.95
C ILE A 67 -10.71 0.16 -5.29
N ARG A 68 -11.76 -0.52 -4.81
CA ARG A 68 -12.88 0.14 -4.12
C ARG A 68 -12.41 0.83 -2.85
N GLU A 69 -11.59 0.17 -2.05
CA GLU A 69 -11.07 0.73 -0.79
C GLU A 69 -10.13 1.90 -1.05
N SER A 70 -9.25 1.79 -2.04
CA SER A 70 -8.42 2.90 -2.52
C SER A 70 -9.28 4.14 -2.82
N ARG A 71 -10.29 3.99 -3.68
CA ARG A 71 -11.21 5.09 -4.01
C ARG A 71 -11.98 5.60 -2.80
N ARG A 72 -12.42 4.74 -1.89
CA ARG A 72 -13.16 5.13 -0.69
C ARG A 72 -12.31 5.95 0.27
N GLU A 73 -11.03 5.59 0.43
CA GLU A 73 -10.14 6.24 1.40
C GLU A 73 -9.47 7.50 0.84
N THR A 74 -9.20 7.56 -0.47
CA THR A 74 -8.45 8.65 -1.11
C THR A 74 -9.29 9.50 -2.06
N GLY A 75 -10.43 9.00 -2.54
CA GLY A 75 -11.18 9.64 -3.64
C GLY A 75 -10.54 9.49 -5.02
N VAL A 76 -9.35 8.91 -5.12
CA VAL A 76 -8.59 8.74 -6.37
C VAL A 76 -9.09 7.50 -7.11
N THR A 77 -9.27 7.64 -8.44
CA THR A 77 -9.56 6.50 -9.30
C THR A 77 -8.26 5.86 -9.74
N THR A 78 -8.13 4.56 -9.51
CA THR A 78 -6.93 3.78 -9.78
C THR A 78 -7.22 2.67 -10.79
N THR A 79 -6.17 2.19 -11.45
CA THR A 79 -6.19 0.95 -12.25
C THR A 79 -5.13 0.00 -11.73
N SER A 80 -5.31 -1.31 -11.91
CA SER A 80 -4.26 -2.27 -11.59
C SER A 80 -3.02 -2.03 -12.46
N MET A 81 -1.85 -2.25 -11.88
CA MET A 81 -0.58 -2.28 -12.58
C MET A 81 -0.16 -3.73 -12.72
N ALA A 82 0.12 -4.16 -13.95
CA ALA A 82 0.74 -5.46 -14.18
C ALA A 82 2.25 -5.32 -13.94
N LEU A 83 2.79 -6.18 -13.07
CA LEU A 83 4.20 -6.18 -12.66
C LEU A 83 4.81 -7.55 -12.92
N PRO A 84 6.14 -7.59 -13.12
CA PRO A 84 6.85 -8.86 -13.19
C PRO A 84 6.65 -9.65 -11.89
N PRO A 85 6.72 -10.99 -11.93
CA PRO A 85 6.73 -11.80 -10.72
C PRO A 85 7.99 -11.49 -9.92
N ASP A 86 7.87 -11.56 -8.59
CA ASP A 86 9.03 -11.59 -7.72
C ASP A 86 9.69 -12.98 -7.86
N LEU A 87 10.62 -13.11 -8.80
CA LEU A 87 11.42 -14.32 -8.94
C LEU A 87 12.51 -14.25 -7.87
N ALA A 88 12.44 -15.14 -6.88
CA ALA A 88 13.54 -15.30 -5.95
C ALA A 88 14.82 -15.61 -6.75
N GLU A 89 15.96 -15.00 -6.37
CA GLU A 89 17.24 -15.23 -7.06
C GLU A 89 17.63 -16.72 -7.14
N GLU A 90 17.07 -17.56 -6.26
CA GLU A 90 17.29 -19.02 -6.23
C GLU A 90 16.57 -19.81 -7.34
N ASP A 91 15.59 -19.21 -8.05
CA ASP A 91 14.95 -19.83 -9.22
C ASP A 91 15.64 -19.43 -10.55
N MET A 92 16.73 -18.67 -10.48
CA MET A 92 17.59 -18.31 -11.61
C MET A 92 18.85 -19.19 -11.64
N ASP A 93 18.70 -20.52 -11.51
CA ASP A 93 19.71 -21.47 -12.00
C ASP A 93 19.72 -21.37 -13.55
N ILE A 94 20.31 -20.28 -14.04
CA ILE A 94 20.63 -20.07 -15.44
C ILE A 94 21.89 -20.88 -15.67
N ASP A 95 21.74 -22.11 -16.17
CA ASP A 95 22.85 -22.82 -16.80
C ASP A 95 23.39 -21.90 -17.92
N ASP A 96 24.70 -21.65 -17.94
CA ASP A 96 25.42 -20.72 -18.84
C ASP A 96 25.19 -20.97 -20.37
N ASP A 97 24.42 -22.00 -20.73
CA ASP A 97 24.13 -22.42 -22.11
C ASP A 97 22.67 -22.16 -22.56
N ASP A 98 21.75 -21.79 -21.68
CA ASP A 98 20.35 -21.55 -22.04
C ASP A 98 20.07 -20.06 -22.26
N GLU A 99 19.42 -19.74 -23.38
CA GLU A 99 19.00 -18.39 -23.76
C GLU A 99 18.48 -17.62 -22.54
N GLU A 100 19.19 -16.55 -22.15
CA GLU A 100 18.77 -15.59 -21.12
C GLU A 100 17.26 -15.34 -21.28
N ILE A 101 16.48 -15.91 -20.35
CA ILE A 101 15.02 -15.92 -20.41
C ILE A 101 14.61 -14.47 -20.26
N ILE A 102 14.41 -13.79 -21.39
CA ILE A 102 13.72 -12.52 -21.37
C ILE A 102 12.26 -12.86 -21.13
N PRO A 103 11.72 -12.48 -19.97
CA PRO A 103 10.34 -12.73 -19.64
C PRO A 103 9.43 -12.06 -20.67
N GLY A 104 8.56 -12.87 -21.27
CA GLY A 104 7.54 -12.39 -22.20
C GLY A 104 6.51 -11.50 -21.50
N GLU A 105 5.70 -10.79 -22.29
CA GLU A 105 4.57 -10.00 -21.74
C GLU A 105 3.59 -10.86 -20.93
N ASP A 106 3.57 -12.18 -21.17
CA ASP A 106 2.76 -13.18 -20.48
C ASP A 106 3.20 -13.44 -19.03
N MET A 107 4.40 -12.99 -18.63
CA MET A 107 4.88 -13.12 -17.25
C MET A 107 4.36 -12.01 -16.33
N TYR A 108 3.85 -10.89 -16.87
CA TYR A 108 3.31 -9.81 -16.04
C TYR A 108 1.98 -10.21 -15.39
N THR A 109 1.87 -10.01 -14.08
CA THR A 109 0.69 -10.41 -13.31
C THR A 109 0.05 -9.21 -12.60
N THR A 110 -1.24 -9.34 -12.29
CA THR A 110 -1.96 -8.43 -11.37
C THR A 110 -2.24 -9.10 -10.03
N GLU A 111 -1.46 -10.14 -9.69
CA GLU A 111 -1.55 -10.82 -8.40
C GLU A 111 -1.11 -9.89 -7.26
N PRO A 112 -1.42 -10.22 -5.99
CA PRO A 112 -0.93 -9.46 -4.86
C PRO A 112 0.60 -9.38 -4.87
N ILE A 113 1.14 -8.17 -4.76
CA ILE A 113 2.59 -7.92 -4.67
C ILE A 113 3.16 -8.23 -3.28
N ALA A 114 2.29 -8.29 -2.27
CA ALA A 114 2.66 -8.66 -0.92
C ALA A 114 1.45 -9.20 -0.17
N ILE A 115 1.71 -10.10 0.79
CA ILE A 115 0.71 -10.55 1.76
C ILE A 115 1.29 -10.33 3.14
N THR A 116 0.67 -9.46 3.93
CA THR A 116 1.09 -9.19 5.31
C THR A 116 0.05 -9.69 6.29
N HIS A 117 0.48 -9.94 7.53
CA HIS A 117 -0.43 -10.31 8.60
C HIS A 117 -0.17 -9.46 9.84
N SER A 118 -1.25 -9.04 10.51
CA SER A 118 -1.16 -8.39 11.81
C SER A 118 -2.19 -8.92 12.78
N LEU A 119 -1.84 -8.89 14.07
CA LEU A 119 -2.75 -9.18 15.16
C LEU A 119 -3.43 -7.90 15.62
N TRP A 120 -4.74 -7.94 15.76
CA TRP A 120 -5.55 -6.87 16.34
C TRP A 120 -6.21 -7.39 17.60
N ASP A 121 -5.93 -6.75 18.73
CA ASP A 121 -6.55 -7.09 20.00
C ASP A 121 -7.81 -6.24 20.20
N GLU A 122 -8.99 -6.88 20.22
CA GLU A 122 -10.26 -6.25 20.61
C GLU A 122 -10.59 -6.49 22.10
N GLY A 123 -9.57 -6.74 22.91
CA GLY A 123 -9.62 -6.90 24.37
C GLY A 123 -10.17 -8.26 24.81
N SER A 124 -11.26 -8.74 24.20
CA SER A 124 -11.87 -10.04 24.53
C SER A 124 -11.41 -11.17 23.60
N TYR A 125 -10.85 -10.83 22.44
CA TYR A 125 -10.29 -11.78 21.48
C TYR A 125 -9.31 -11.06 20.54
N THR A 126 -8.35 -11.84 20.02
CA THR A 126 -7.42 -11.39 18.99
C THR A 126 -7.96 -11.76 17.61
N ILE A 127 -7.86 -10.83 16.67
CA ILE A 127 -8.16 -11.01 15.25
C ILE A 127 -6.84 -11.07 14.48
N VAL A 128 -6.66 -12.10 13.66
CA VAL A 128 -5.61 -12.19 12.66
C VAL A 128 -6.11 -11.49 11.38
N CYS A 129 -5.47 -10.40 11.01
CA CYS A 129 -5.76 -9.67 9.79
C CYS A 129 -4.76 -10.05 8.71
N LEU A 130 -5.19 -10.74 7.66
CA LEU A 130 -4.41 -10.92 6.44
C LEU A 130 -4.69 -9.76 5.48
N THR A 131 -3.66 -9.10 4.97
CA THR A 131 -3.80 -8.02 3.99
C THR A 131 -3.11 -8.41 2.70
N PHE A 132 -3.89 -8.47 1.61
CA PHE A 132 -3.39 -8.65 0.24
C PHE A 132 -3.15 -7.26 -0.38
N TRP A 133 -1.91 -6.96 -0.72
CA TRP A 133 -1.50 -5.69 -1.31
C TRP A 133 -1.42 -5.81 -2.82
N PHE A 134 -2.07 -4.89 -3.53
CA PHE A 134 -2.05 -4.85 -4.99
C PHE A 134 -1.34 -3.61 -5.50
N ALA A 135 -0.57 -3.78 -6.57
CA ALA A 135 0.01 -2.69 -7.32
C ALA A 135 -1.07 -1.95 -8.11
N LEU A 136 -1.26 -0.68 -7.78
CA LEU A 136 -2.22 0.19 -8.45
C LEU A 136 -1.47 1.41 -9.01
N GLN A 137 -2.01 1.98 -10.08
CA GLN A 137 -1.50 3.21 -10.66
C GLN A 137 -2.55 4.31 -10.68
N ALA A 138 -2.10 5.55 -10.51
CA ALA A 138 -2.88 6.75 -10.73
C ALA A 138 -1.97 7.93 -11.10
N ASN A 139 -2.49 8.85 -11.91
CA ASN A 139 -1.75 10.04 -12.33
C ASN A 139 -2.02 11.20 -11.35
N SER A 140 -0.97 11.73 -10.71
CA SER A 140 -1.05 12.80 -9.72
C SER A 140 -1.45 14.15 -10.29
N GLU A 141 -1.31 14.39 -11.59
CA GLU A 141 -1.78 15.61 -12.25
C GLU A 141 -3.30 15.61 -12.43
N ARG A 142 -3.85 14.44 -12.73
CA ARG A 142 -5.30 14.22 -12.81
C ARG A 142 -5.94 14.25 -11.43
N PHE A 143 -5.21 13.84 -10.40
CA PHE A 143 -5.64 13.82 -9.02
C PHE A 143 -4.67 14.61 -8.14
N PRO A 144 -4.79 15.96 -8.13
CA PRO A 144 -3.87 16.85 -7.42
C PRO A 144 -4.16 16.83 -5.91
N CYS A 145 -3.93 15.67 -5.30
CA CYS A 145 -3.75 15.57 -3.86
C CYS A 145 -2.49 16.34 -3.46
N GLN A 146 -2.47 16.84 -2.23
CA GLN A 146 -1.33 17.63 -1.75
C GLN A 146 -0.08 16.76 -1.67
N THR A 147 1.08 17.35 -1.97
CA THR A 147 2.37 16.77 -1.57
C THR A 147 2.54 16.90 -0.05
N LEU A 148 3.48 16.14 0.54
CA LEU A 148 3.80 16.26 1.97
C LEU A 148 4.12 17.71 2.38
N GLN A 149 4.90 18.41 1.55
CA GLN A 149 5.27 19.80 1.77
C GLN A 149 4.06 20.73 1.81
N GLU A 150 3.15 20.60 0.84
CA GLU A 150 1.91 21.40 0.78
C GLU A 150 0.95 21.06 1.92
N PHE A 151 0.88 19.79 2.29
CA PHE A 151 0.05 19.31 3.39
C PHE A 151 0.47 19.95 4.72
N GLY A 152 1.77 19.90 5.05
CA GLY A 152 2.32 20.55 6.24
C GLY A 152 2.09 22.07 6.27
N ALA A 153 2.18 22.74 5.12
CA ALA A 153 1.94 24.18 5.00
C ALA A 153 0.46 24.57 5.18
N SER A 154 -0.47 23.75 4.68
CA SER A 154 -1.92 24.02 4.68
C SER A 154 -2.52 23.93 6.09
N ASP A 155 -2.04 23.00 6.91
CA ASP A 155 -2.57 22.76 8.25
C ASP A 155 -2.14 23.85 9.26
N ILE A 156 -0.97 24.46 9.03
CA ILE A 156 -0.51 25.65 9.74
C ILE A 156 -1.43 26.86 9.46
N GLN A 157 -2.09 26.92 8.30
CA GLN A 157 -3.02 28.01 7.98
C GLN A 157 -4.43 27.78 8.58
N LEU A 158 -4.91 26.53 8.60
CA LEU A 158 -6.22 26.14 9.15
C LEU A 158 -6.35 26.32 10.67
N THR A 159 -5.24 26.47 11.40
CA THR A 159 -5.27 26.83 12.82
C THR A 159 -5.78 28.26 13.09
N ARG A 160 -5.89 29.13 12.08
CA ARG A 160 -6.31 30.54 12.26
C ARG A 160 -7.81 30.82 12.13
N THR A 161 -8.63 29.91 11.57
CA THR A 161 -10.06 30.18 11.31
C THR A 161 -11.01 29.22 12.03
N ARG A 162 -11.52 29.67 13.18
CA ARG A 162 -12.47 28.96 14.06
C ARG A 162 -13.81 28.61 13.40
N ARG A 163 -14.13 29.16 12.22
CA ARG A 163 -15.45 29.08 11.57
C ARG A 163 -15.67 27.82 10.71
N GLU A 164 -14.64 27.14 10.24
CA GLU A 164 -14.81 25.92 9.41
C GLU A 164 -14.87 24.62 10.23
N ARG A 165 -14.46 24.68 11.51
CA ARG A 165 -14.44 23.52 12.44
C ARG A 165 -15.81 22.91 12.73
N GLN A 166 -16.91 23.64 12.52
CA GLN A 166 -18.26 23.17 12.87
C GLN A 166 -18.95 22.35 11.78
N GLN A 167 -18.48 22.39 10.53
CA GLN A 167 -19.15 21.70 9.42
C GLN A 167 -18.50 20.34 9.05
N GLN A 168 -17.30 20.06 9.59
CA GLN A 168 -16.49 18.86 9.28
C GLN A 168 -16.54 17.74 10.33
N GLN A 169 -17.47 17.79 11.29
CA GLN A 169 -17.55 16.82 12.42
C GLN A 169 -18.27 15.49 12.12
N ARG A 170 -18.30 14.99 10.87
CA ARG A 170 -19.02 13.74 10.55
C ARG A 170 -18.26 12.65 9.80
N GLY A 171 -16.93 12.73 9.72
CA GLY A 171 -16.10 11.61 9.27
C GLY A 171 -14.70 11.72 9.84
N LYS A 172 -13.99 10.59 9.99
CA LYS A 172 -12.53 10.63 10.21
C LYS A 172 -11.94 11.45 9.07
N GLN A 173 -11.35 12.60 9.36
CA GLN A 173 -10.74 13.45 8.35
C GLN A 173 -9.52 12.71 7.78
N ARG A 174 -9.68 12.24 6.54
CA ARG A 174 -8.67 11.50 5.77
C ARG A 174 -8.16 12.44 4.69
N SER A 175 -6.85 12.64 4.66
CA SER A 175 -6.21 13.49 3.66
C SER A 175 -5.25 12.63 2.84
N PRO A 176 -5.58 12.30 1.58
CA PRO A 176 -4.64 11.64 0.69
C PRO A 176 -3.51 12.60 0.34
N ILE A 177 -2.27 12.12 0.37
CA ILE A 177 -1.07 12.90 0.04
C ILE A 177 -0.12 12.10 -0.85
N TRP A 178 0.50 12.78 -1.81
CA TRP A 178 1.55 12.21 -2.65
C TRP A 178 2.91 12.40 -1.97
N VAL A 179 3.68 11.32 -1.90
CA VAL A 179 4.99 11.26 -1.23
C VAL A 179 5.99 10.45 -2.05
N THR A 180 7.27 10.64 -1.83
CA THR A 180 8.34 9.78 -2.37
C THR A 180 8.39 8.42 -1.65
N GLU A 181 9.15 7.46 -2.20
CA GLU A 181 9.42 6.16 -1.55
C GLU A 181 9.96 6.36 -0.12
N ASP A 182 11.01 7.19 0.03
CA ASP A 182 11.66 7.46 1.31
C ASP A 182 10.70 8.09 2.33
N GLU A 183 9.96 9.12 1.91
CA GLU A 183 8.96 9.77 2.76
C GLU A 183 7.86 8.79 3.19
N ALA A 184 7.40 7.90 2.29
CA ALA A 184 6.42 6.88 2.66
C ALA A 184 6.97 5.95 3.74
N LEU A 185 8.20 5.46 3.58
CA LEU A 185 8.84 4.56 4.54
C LEU A 185 9.13 5.22 5.89
N GLU A 186 9.38 6.53 5.92
CA GLU A 186 9.52 7.30 7.15
C GLU A 186 8.17 7.54 7.85
N LEU A 187 7.13 7.90 7.11
CA LEU A 187 5.84 8.33 7.66
C LEU A 187 4.90 7.19 8.05
N LEU A 188 4.87 6.10 7.27
CA LEU A 188 3.92 5.01 7.47
C LEU A 188 4.03 4.42 8.88
N SER A 189 2.90 4.36 9.57
CA SER A 189 2.87 4.04 10.99
C SER A 189 2.98 2.54 11.29
N LYS A 190 2.79 1.67 10.29
CA LYS A 190 2.80 0.21 10.44
C LYS A 190 3.78 -0.44 9.48
N GLU A 191 4.53 -1.43 9.96
CA GLU A 191 5.49 -2.16 9.13
C GLU A 191 4.83 -2.89 7.97
N ASP A 192 3.64 -3.47 8.19
CA ASP A 192 2.83 -4.09 7.13
C ASP A 192 2.59 -3.16 5.93
N ASP A 193 2.41 -1.86 6.17
CA ASP A 193 2.18 -0.90 5.09
C ASP A 193 3.51 -0.56 4.37
N LYS A 194 4.62 -0.49 5.13
CA LYS A 194 5.96 -0.27 4.56
C LYS A 194 6.38 -1.44 3.68
N GLU A 195 6.01 -2.66 4.05
CA GLU A 195 6.28 -3.85 3.24
C GLU A 195 5.63 -3.74 1.86
N GLY A 196 4.38 -3.26 1.78
CA GLY A 196 3.73 -2.99 0.50
C GLY A 196 4.51 -2.00 -0.37
N ILE A 197 5.07 -0.93 0.21
CA ILE A 197 5.92 0.04 -0.51
C ILE A 197 7.21 -0.62 -1.00
N LYS A 198 7.92 -1.35 -0.13
CA LYS A 198 9.18 -2.01 -0.45
C LYS A 198 9.01 -2.99 -1.62
N GLN A 199 7.97 -3.81 -1.56
CA GLN A 199 7.67 -4.79 -2.61
C GLN A 199 7.34 -4.11 -3.95
N MET A 200 6.48 -3.08 -3.93
CA MET A 200 6.19 -2.30 -5.13
C MET A 200 7.46 -1.68 -5.74
N ALA A 201 8.31 -1.07 -4.91
CA ALA A 201 9.53 -0.44 -5.36
C ALA A 201 10.55 -1.45 -5.92
N GLY A 202 10.68 -2.63 -5.30
CA GLY A 202 11.48 -3.74 -5.81
C GLY A 202 11.03 -4.18 -7.21
N LEU A 203 9.73 -4.47 -7.37
CA LEU A 203 9.16 -4.90 -8.64
C LEU A 203 9.25 -3.82 -9.73
N LEU A 204 9.13 -2.54 -9.39
CA LEU A 204 9.34 -1.44 -10.34
C LEU A 204 10.81 -1.37 -10.81
N ARG A 205 11.77 -1.64 -9.93
CA ARG A 205 13.20 -1.74 -10.30
C ARG A 205 13.44 -2.91 -11.25
N VAL A 206 12.87 -4.09 -10.96
CA VAL A 206 12.94 -5.27 -11.85
C VAL A 206 12.32 -4.96 -13.21
N LYS A 207 11.11 -4.39 -13.23
CA LYS A 207 10.41 -4.00 -14.46
C LYS A 207 11.26 -3.09 -15.34
N LYS A 208 11.88 -2.07 -14.76
CA LYS A 208 12.75 -1.14 -15.48
C LYS A 208 13.98 -1.84 -16.08
N ASN A 209 14.61 -2.76 -15.34
CA ASN A 209 15.74 -3.54 -15.86
C ASN A 209 15.31 -4.42 -17.04
N TRP A 210 14.14 -5.05 -16.96
CA TRP A 210 13.59 -5.87 -18.05
C TRP A 210 13.28 -5.05 -19.31
N GLU A 211 12.73 -3.85 -19.14
CA GLU A 211 12.49 -2.92 -20.24
C GLU A 211 13.80 -2.51 -20.93
N GLN A 212 14.87 -2.24 -20.16
CA GLN A 212 16.20 -1.92 -20.70
C GLN A 212 16.82 -3.07 -21.50
N LEU A 213 16.76 -4.30 -20.99
CA LEU A 213 17.29 -5.48 -21.69
C LEU A 213 16.57 -5.73 -23.02
N ARG A 214 15.25 -5.46 -23.08
CA ARG A 214 14.47 -5.59 -24.32
C ARG A 214 14.91 -4.55 -25.35
N ASP A 215 15.05 -3.28 -24.95
CA ASP A 215 15.48 -2.20 -25.84
C ASP A 215 16.90 -2.42 -26.40
N GLU A 216 17.81 -3.04 -25.63
CA GLU A 216 19.17 -3.35 -26.06
C GLU A 216 19.26 -4.47 -27.10
N ARG A 217 18.29 -5.41 -27.13
CA ARG A 217 18.26 -6.51 -28.11
C ARG A 217 17.58 -6.15 -29.43
N ASP A 218 16.74 -5.12 -29.45
CA ASP A 218 16.05 -4.66 -30.66
C ASP A 218 16.93 -3.74 -31.55
N TYR A 219 18.20 -3.53 -31.18
CA TYR A 219 19.23 -2.78 -31.93
C TYR A 219 20.32 -3.67 -32.53
#